data_AF-A0A7N2R8S7-F1
#
_entry.id   AF-A0A7N2R8S7-F1
#
_cell.length_a   1.000
_cell.length_b   1.000
_cell.length_c   1.000
_cell.angle_alpha   90.00
_cell.angle_beta   90.00
_cell.angle_gamma   90.00
#
_symmetry.space_group_name_H-M   'P 1'
#
loop_
_entity.id
_entity.type
_entity.pdbx_description
1 polymer ?
#
loop_
_entity_poly.entity_id
_entity_poly.type
_entity_poly.pdbx_seq_one_letter_code
_entity_poly.pdbx_strand_id
1 'polypeptide(L)'
;MKNQVRAYFHEAKWFHKKHIPTMDEYMRIALVASAYSMLATTSLVGIGDIVTKDSFEWLFSNPKMVRASAVVCRLMDDIVSHKFDQKRGHIASVVECYMAQHGGTKEEVINEFCKQVTDAWKDINKECLYPTTVPMPILMRILNLARVIDVVYKDEDGNTHAGIVLKDFVNSMLIDPVPF
;
A
#
# COMPACT_ATOMS: atom_id res chain seq x y z
N MET A 1 0.34 5.01 15.14
CA MET A 1 1.39 4.02 15.47
C MET A 1 0.91 2.77 16.23
N LYS A 2 0.05 2.85 17.28
CA LYS A 2 -0.37 1.64 18.04
C LYS A 2 -0.97 0.51 17.16
N ASN A 3 -1.82 0.85 16.18
CA ASN A 3 -2.42 -0.14 15.28
C ASN A 3 -1.39 -0.83 14.38
N GLN A 4 -0.39 -0.06 13.92
CA GLN A 4 0.72 -0.58 13.11
C GLN A 4 1.49 -1.68 13.83
N VAL A 5 1.93 -1.39 15.06
CA VAL A 5 2.71 -2.32 15.86
C VAL A 5 1.92 -3.59 16.19
N ARG A 6 0.60 -3.45 16.42
CA ARG A 6 -0.29 -4.60 16.63
C ARG A 6 -0.42 -5.46 15.38
N ALA A 7 -0.50 -4.85 14.20
CA ALA A 7 -0.56 -5.58 12.92
C ALA A 7 0.74 -6.36 12.68
N TYR A 8 1.91 -5.72 12.79
CA TYR A 8 3.20 -6.41 12.71
C TYR A 8 3.35 -7.52 13.74
N PHE A 9 2.84 -7.32 14.96
CA PHE A 9 2.85 -8.38 15.97
C PHE A 9 1.91 -9.55 15.62
N HIS A 10 0.82 -9.32 14.90
CA HIS A 10 -0.02 -10.40 14.37
C HIS A 10 0.70 -11.18 13.26
N GLU A 11 1.36 -10.48 12.34
CA GLU A 11 2.18 -11.13 11.31
C GLU A 11 3.30 -11.97 11.93
N ALA A 12 4.00 -11.43 12.93
CA ALA A 12 5.02 -12.19 13.67
C ALA A 12 4.46 -13.45 14.34
N LYS A 13 3.23 -13.40 14.88
CA LYS A 13 2.56 -14.59 15.43
C LYS A 13 2.26 -15.62 14.35
N TRP A 14 1.78 -15.20 13.17
CA TRP A 14 1.54 -16.11 12.04
C TRP A 14 2.84 -16.76 11.58
N PHE A 15 3.90 -15.98 11.46
CA PHE A 15 5.23 -16.47 11.11
C PHE A 15 5.71 -17.56 12.08
N HIS A 16 5.74 -17.26 13.39
CA HIS A 16 6.23 -18.21 14.39
C HIS A 16 5.38 -19.47 14.50
N LYS A 17 4.06 -19.37 14.26
CA LYS A 17 3.14 -20.51 14.27
C LYS A 17 3.09 -21.26 12.94
N LYS A 18 3.81 -20.79 11.91
CA LYS A 18 3.70 -21.28 10.53
C LYS A 18 2.24 -21.33 10.05
N HIS A 19 1.46 -20.35 10.49
CA HIS A 19 0.05 -20.25 10.14
C HIS A 19 -0.08 -19.51 8.81
N ILE A 20 -0.78 -20.13 7.85
CA ILE A 20 -1.18 -19.50 6.60
C ILE A 20 -2.62 -18.99 6.83
N PRO A 21 -2.83 -17.67 6.91
CA PRO A 21 -4.17 -17.12 7.11
C PRO A 21 -5.03 -17.27 5.86
N THR A 22 -6.34 -17.14 6.04
CA THR A 22 -7.24 -16.92 4.91
C THR A 22 -6.98 -15.56 4.25
N MET A 23 -7.38 -15.38 2.99
CA MET A 23 -7.25 -14.10 2.28
C MET A 23 -7.91 -12.94 3.05
N ASP A 24 -9.11 -13.15 3.59
CA ASP A 24 -9.83 -12.13 4.36
C ASP A 24 -9.12 -11.78 5.68
N GLU A 25 -8.58 -12.78 6.37
CA GLU A 25 -7.78 -12.57 7.59
C GLU A 25 -6.47 -11.84 7.27
N TYR A 26 -5.77 -12.28 6.22
CA TYR A 26 -4.55 -11.66 5.73
C TYR A 26 -4.77 -10.19 5.42
N MET A 27 -5.72 -9.87 4.53
CA MET A 27 -5.95 -8.50 4.07
C MET A 27 -6.34 -7.57 5.22
N ARG A 28 -7.11 -8.04 6.21
CA ARG A 28 -7.46 -7.24 7.38
C ARG A 28 -6.22 -6.76 8.16
N ILE A 29 -5.18 -7.59 8.26
CA ILE A 29 -3.95 -7.26 8.97
C ILE A 29 -2.96 -6.54 8.04
N ALA A 30 -2.78 -7.07 6.83
CA ALA A 30 -1.78 -6.62 5.86
C ALA A 30 -2.05 -5.18 5.37
N LEU A 31 -3.31 -4.76 5.26
CA LEU A 31 -3.68 -3.38 4.92
C LEU A 31 -3.30 -2.38 6.02
N VAL A 32 -3.32 -2.81 7.29
CA VAL A 32 -2.79 -1.98 8.38
C VAL A 32 -1.26 -2.05 8.37
N ALA A 33 -0.69 -3.25 8.20
CA ALA A 33 0.75 -3.48 8.18
C ALA A 33 1.50 -2.77 7.03
N SER A 34 0.81 -2.41 5.94
CA SER A 34 1.38 -1.57 4.87
C SER A 34 1.72 -0.15 5.32
N ALA A 35 1.25 0.28 6.49
CA ALA A 35 1.49 1.61 7.07
C ALA A 35 0.83 2.78 6.32
N TYR A 36 0.06 2.53 5.26
CA TYR A 36 -0.51 3.59 4.42
C TYR A 36 -1.52 4.48 5.16
N SER A 37 -2.36 3.92 6.03
CA SER A 37 -3.24 4.73 6.88
C SER A 37 -2.45 5.60 7.87
N MET A 38 -1.33 5.09 8.39
CA MET A 38 -0.43 5.86 9.26
C MET A 38 0.24 6.99 8.48
N LEU A 39 0.83 6.68 7.32
CA LEU A 39 1.49 7.66 6.45
C LEU A 39 0.53 8.77 6.02
N ALA A 40 -0.68 8.41 5.60
CA ALA A 40 -1.74 9.38 5.28
C ALA A 40 -2.00 10.32 6.47
N THR A 41 -2.19 9.76 7.67
CA THR A 41 -2.42 10.55 8.90
C THR A 41 -1.26 11.49 9.20
N THR A 42 -0.04 10.97 9.21
CA THR A 42 1.15 11.77 9.52
C THR A 42 1.42 12.83 8.45
N SER A 43 1.05 12.56 7.20
CA SER A 43 1.27 13.48 6.08
C SER A 43 0.45 14.76 6.17
N LEU A 44 -0.62 14.78 6.99
CA LEU A 44 -1.46 15.97 7.23
C LEU A 44 -0.86 16.92 8.27
N VAL A 45 0.10 16.45 9.07
CA VAL A 45 0.80 17.29 10.04
C VAL A 45 1.65 18.32 9.28
N GLY A 46 1.49 19.60 9.60
CA GLY A 46 2.27 20.68 8.99
C GLY A 46 1.68 21.27 7.70
N ILE A 47 0.49 20.83 7.26
CA ILE A 47 -0.22 21.41 6.10
C ILE A 47 -0.83 22.80 6.43
N GLY A 48 -0.90 23.18 7.70
CA GLY A 48 -1.51 24.43 8.15
C GLY A 48 -3.03 24.35 8.26
N ASP A 49 -3.70 25.50 8.14
CA ASP A 49 -5.12 25.67 8.49
C ASP A 49 -6.12 24.93 7.59
N ILE A 50 -5.64 24.33 6.49
CA ILE A 50 -6.46 23.49 5.60
C ILE A 50 -6.95 22.22 6.33
N VAL A 51 -6.16 21.71 7.28
CA VAL A 51 -6.47 20.47 8.01
C VAL A 51 -7.26 20.80 9.26
N THR A 52 -8.50 20.33 9.31
CA THR A 52 -9.42 20.55 10.43
C THR A 52 -9.57 19.30 11.29
N LYS A 53 -10.26 19.42 12.43
CA LYS A 53 -10.69 18.27 13.23
C LYS A 53 -11.52 17.30 12.39
N ASP A 54 -12.46 17.82 11.60
CA ASP A 54 -13.32 17.03 10.71
C ASP A 54 -12.51 16.25 9.66
N SER A 55 -11.38 16.83 9.21
CA SER A 55 -10.46 16.14 8.30
C SER A 55 -9.85 14.88 8.93
N PHE A 56 -9.47 14.96 10.22
CA PHE A 56 -8.97 13.80 10.97
C PHE A 56 -10.08 12.81 11.31
N GLU A 57 -11.28 13.27 11.67
CA GLU A 57 -12.43 12.39 11.91
C GLU A 57 -12.81 11.61 10.66
N TRP A 58 -12.86 12.28 9.50
CA TRP A 58 -13.03 11.63 8.20
C TRP A 58 -11.92 10.59 7.96
N LEU A 59 -10.65 10.95 8.16
CA LEU A 59 -9.53 10.03 7.94
C LEU A 59 -9.58 8.81 8.87
N PHE A 60 -9.92 9.01 10.16
CA PHE A 60 -10.02 7.95 11.16
C PHE A 60 -11.25 7.07 11.00
N SER A 61 -12.29 7.53 10.29
CA SER A 61 -13.38 6.66 9.83
C SER A 61 -12.94 5.64 8.76
N ASN A 62 -11.66 5.67 8.38
CA ASN A 62 -11.03 4.80 7.39
C ASN A 62 -11.76 4.88 6.04
N PRO A 63 -11.78 6.05 5.38
CA PRO A 63 -12.59 6.29 4.21
C PRO A 63 -12.13 5.43 3.03
N LYS A 64 -12.99 5.30 2.01
CA LYS A 64 -12.74 4.40 0.89
C LYS A 64 -11.40 4.67 0.22
N MET A 65 -11.03 5.94 0.06
CA MET A 65 -9.74 6.37 -0.50
C MET A 65 -8.52 5.83 0.28
N VAL A 66 -8.55 5.87 1.62
CA VAL A 66 -7.45 5.38 2.47
C VAL A 66 -7.33 3.86 2.40
N ARG A 67 -8.46 3.16 2.39
CA ARG A 67 -8.46 1.70 2.20
C ARG A 67 -7.93 1.32 0.83
N ALA A 68 -8.39 2.02 -0.20
CA ALA A 68 -7.96 1.77 -1.58
C ALA A 68 -6.45 2.04 -1.76
N SER A 69 -5.90 3.12 -1.19
CA SER A 69 -4.45 3.36 -1.25
C SER A 69 -3.64 2.30 -0.50
N ALA A 70 -4.14 1.79 0.63
CA ALA A 70 -3.53 0.68 1.33
C ALA A 70 -3.59 -0.64 0.54
N VAL A 71 -4.68 -0.88 -0.22
CA VAL A 71 -4.82 -2.03 -1.14
C VAL A 71 -3.81 -1.93 -2.28
N VAL A 72 -3.71 -0.77 -2.93
CA VAL A 72 -2.71 -0.52 -3.98
C VAL A 72 -1.31 -0.82 -3.44
N CYS A 73 -0.95 -0.26 -2.29
CA CYS A 73 0.33 -0.54 -1.65
C CYS A 73 0.56 -2.02 -1.40
N ARG A 74 -0.35 -2.67 -0.66
CA ARG A 74 -0.15 -4.05 -0.20
C ARG A 74 -0.08 -5.02 -1.37
N LEU A 75 -1.00 -4.92 -2.33
CA LEU A 75 -1.04 -5.87 -3.44
C LEU A 75 0.14 -5.69 -4.39
N MET A 76 0.52 -4.45 -4.73
CA MET A 76 1.69 -4.23 -5.60
C MET A 76 2.99 -4.69 -4.93
N ASP A 77 3.17 -4.36 -3.63
CA ASP A 77 4.31 -4.84 -2.83
C ASP A 77 4.38 -6.36 -2.82
N ASP A 78 3.29 -7.05 -2.46
CA ASP A 78 3.28 -8.51 -2.37
C ASP A 78 3.52 -9.18 -3.76
N ILE A 79 2.92 -8.69 -4.85
CA ILE A 79 3.06 -9.28 -6.20
C ILE A 79 4.54 -9.38 -6.61
N VAL A 80 5.32 -8.34 -6.35
CA VAL A 80 6.72 -8.27 -6.80
C VAL A 80 7.70 -8.80 -5.76
N SER A 81 7.38 -8.69 -4.46
CA SER A 81 8.29 -9.09 -3.37
C SER A 81 8.14 -10.54 -2.91
N HIS A 82 6.99 -11.21 -3.14
CA HIS A 82 6.67 -12.48 -2.46
C HIS A 82 7.76 -13.56 -2.60
N LYS A 83 8.41 -13.69 -3.77
CA LYS A 83 9.50 -14.66 -3.98
C LYS A 83 10.69 -14.41 -3.06
N PHE A 84 11.08 -13.15 -2.94
CA PHE A 84 12.19 -12.75 -2.07
C PHE A 84 11.82 -12.96 -0.60
N ASP A 85 10.59 -12.61 -0.23
CA ASP A 85 10.05 -12.77 1.11
C ASP A 85 9.96 -14.23 1.56
N GLN A 86 9.51 -15.13 0.68
CA GLN A 86 9.53 -16.57 0.94
C GLN A 86 10.98 -17.07 1.14
N LYS A 87 11.93 -16.60 0.34
CA LYS A 87 13.34 -17.03 0.42
C LYS A 87 14.02 -16.63 1.74
N ARG A 88 13.73 -15.43 2.26
CA ARG A 88 14.33 -14.92 3.50
C ARG A 88 13.61 -15.38 4.78
N GLY A 89 12.48 -16.05 4.65
CA GLY A 89 11.65 -16.47 5.77
C GLY A 89 10.76 -15.35 6.29
N HIS A 90 9.70 -15.06 5.55
CA HIS A 90 8.63 -14.14 5.93
C HIS A 90 7.28 -14.87 6.08
N ILE A 91 6.22 -14.17 6.49
CA ILE A 91 4.85 -14.72 6.44
C ILE A 91 4.44 -15.05 5.00
N ALA A 92 3.41 -15.90 4.85
CA ALA A 92 2.71 -16.06 3.58
C ALA A 92 2.14 -14.70 3.13
N SER A 93 2.47 -14.27 1.91
CA SER A 93 1.89 -13.06 1.32
C SER A 93 0.49 -13.34 0.81
N VAL A 94 -0.17 -12.32 0.25
CA VAL A 94 -1.45 -12.49 -0.44
C VAL A 94 -1.40 -13.57 -1.54
N VAL A 95 -0.25 -13.73 -2.20
CA VAL A 95 -0.06 -14.73 -3.26
C VAL A 95 -0.15 -16.15 -2.70
N GLU A 96 0.63 -16.43 -1.65
CA GLU A 96 0.61 -17.74 -1.00
C GLU A 96 -0.73 -18.05 -0.32
N CYS A 97 -1.36 -17.04 0.29
CA CYS A 97 -2.67 -17.20 0.91
C CYS A 97 -3.73 -17.60 -0.13
N TYR A 98 -3.76 -16.92 -1.28
CA TYR A 98 -4.70 -17.24 -2.36
C TYR A 98 -4.47 -18.65 -2.92
N MET A 99 -3.22 -18.99 -3.23
CA MET A 99 -2.88 -20.30 -3.78
C MET A 99 -3.26 -21.42 -2.80
N ALA A 100 -3.05 -21.22 -1.50
CA ALA A 100 -3.42 -22.19 -0.48
C ALA A 100 -4.96 -22.38 -0.36
N GLN A 101 -5.75 -21.33 -0.60
CA GLN A 101 -7.21 -21.40 -0.48
C GLN A 101 -7.93 -21.89 -1.73
N HIS A 102 -7.46 -21.47 -2.91
CA HIS A 102 -8.17 -21.67 -4.16
C HIS A 102 -7.48 -22.66 -5.11
N GLY A 103 -6.24 -23.06 -4.82
CA GLY A 103 -5.47 -23.99 -5.67
C GLY A 103 -5.08 -23.42 -7.03
N GLY A 104 -5.18 -22.11 -7.23
CA GLY A 104 -4.87 -21.43 -8.49
C GLY A 104 -3.38 -21.37 -8.81
N THR A 105 -3.08 -21.16 -10.09
CA THR A 105 -1.72 -20.90 -10.58
C THR A 105 -1.26 -19.50 -10.18
N LYS A 106 0.06 -19.31 -10.09
CA LYS A 106 0.63 -17.99 -9.78
C LYS A 106 0.16 -16.89 -10.75
N GLU A 107 -0.01 -17.22 -12.04
CA GLU A 107 -0.45 -16.27 -13.06
C GLU A 107 -1.90 -15.82 -12.84
N GLU A 108 -2.80 -16.75 -12.52
CA GLU A 108 -4.19 -16.43 -12.16
C GLU A 108 -4.26 -15.52 -10.94
N VAL A 109 -3.42 -15.80 -9.93
CA VAL A 109 -3.34 -14.99 -8.71
C VAL A 109 -2.89 -13.55 -9.02
N ILE A 110 -1.84 -13.40 -9.83
CA ILE A 110 -1.35 -12.06 -10.23
C ILE A 110 -2.42 -11.31 -11.02
N ASN A 111 -3.07 -11.97 -11.98
CA ASN A 111 -4.12 -11.33 -12.78
C ASN A 111 -5.30 -10.85 -11.93
N GLU A 112 -5.73 -11.65 -10.95
CA GLU A 112 -6.77 -11.26 -10.00
C GLU A 112 -6.35 -10.05 -9.15
N PHE A 113 -5.11 -10.03 -8.63
CA PHE A 113 -4.66 -8.90 -7.82
C PHE A 113 -4.36 -7.64 -8.63
N CYS A 114 -3.89 -7.74 -9.87
CA CYS A 114 -3.81 -6.60 -10.79
C CYS A 114 -5.20 -5.99 -11.05
N LYS A 115 -6.24 -6.82 -11.15
CA LYS A 115 -7.63 -6.34 -11.26
C LYS A 115 -8.08 -5.63 -9.98
N GLN A 116 -7.79 -6.18 -8.80
CA GLN A 116 -8.11 -5.53 -7.52
C GLN A 116 -7.37 -4.20 -7.33
N VAL A 117 -6.10 -4.11 -7.75
CA VAL A 117 -5.34 -2.85 -7.81
C VAL A 117 -6.02 -1.84 -8.74
N THR A 118 -6.45 -2.29 -9.92
CA THR A 118 -7.19 -1.45 -10.88
C THR A 118 -8.51 -0.94 -10.29
N ASP A 119 -9.24 -1.78 -9.57
CA ASP A 119 -10.49 -1.39 -8.92
C ASP A 119 -10.24 -0.43 -7.74
N ALA A 120 -9.17 -0.62 -6.98
CA ALA A 120 -8.74 0.32 -5.95
C ALA A 120 -8.38 1.69 -6.54
N TRP A 121 -7.74 1.75 -7.71
CA TRP A 121 -7.50 3.00 -8.43
C TRP A 121 -8.80 3.70 -8.85
N LYS A 122 -9.82 2.95 -9.30
CA LYS A 122 -11.15 3.53 -9.61
C LYS A 122 -11.79 4.14 -8.37
N ASP A 123 -11.62 3.50 -7.22
CA ASP A 123 -12.13 4.02 -5.94
C ASP A 123 -11.42 5.31 -5.52
N ILE A 124 -10.09 5.37 -5.65
CA ILE A 124 -9.32 6.60 -5.41
C ILE A 124 -9.81 7.71 -6.36
N ASN A 125 -9.98 7.41 -7.65
CA ASN A 125 -10.43 8.39 -8.64
C ASN A 125 -11.83 8.92 -8.32
N LYS A 126 -12.75 8.04 -7.90
CA LYS A 126 -14.12 8.42 -7.55
C LYS A 126 -14.17 9.40 -6.37
N GLU A 127 -13.33 9.20 -5.36
CA GLU A 127 -13.26 10.08 -4.18
C GLU A 127 -12.68 11.47 -4.51
N CYS A 128 -11.96 11.60 -5.62
CA CYS A 128 -11.44 12.87 -6.14
C CYS A 128 -12.42 13.63 -7.05
N LEU A 129 -13.60 13.07 -7.36
CA LEU A 129 -14.62 13.75 -8.15
C LEU A 129 -15.39 14.78 -7.33
N TYR A 130 -15.76 15.91 -7.96
CA TYR A 130 -16.52 16.97 -7.29
C TYR A 130 -18.02 16.61 -7.16
N PRO A 131 -18.69 16.92 -6.03
CA PRO A 131 -18.15 17.54 -4.82
C PRO A 131 -17.34 16.56 -3.96
N THR A 132 -16.23 17.04 -3.39
CA THR A 132 -15.35 16.22 -2.53
C THR A 132 -15.80 16.25 -1.07
N THR A 133 -15.59 15.14 -0.34
CA THR A 133 -15.96 15.04 1.09
C THR A 133 -15.05 15.86 2.01
N VAL A 134 -13.79 16.02 1.64
CA VAL A 134 -12.80 16.87 2.32
C VAL A 134 -12.08 17.75 1.29
N PRO A 135 -11.39 18.82 1.71
CA PRO A 135 -10.59 19.64 0.81
C PRO A 135 -9.64 18.83 -0.07
N MET A 136 -9.59 19.16 -1.37
CA MET A 136 -8.75 18.49 -2.35
C MET A 136 -7.27 18.35 -1.94
N PRO A 137 -6.62 19.32 -1.26
CA PRO A 137 -5.26 19.14 -0.77
C PRO A 137 -5.06 17.93 0.14
N ILE A 138 -6.06 17.54 0.94
CA ILE A 138 -6.02 16.34 1.80
C ILE A 138 -6.08 15.08 0.94
N LEU A 139 -7.01 15.02 -0.01
CA LEU A 139 -7.13 13.89 -0.95
C LEU A 139 -5.84 13.72 -1.76
N MET A 140 -5.26 14.83 -2.23
CA MET A 140 -4.01 14.83 -2.99
C MET A 140 -2.84 14.20 -2.24
N ARG A 141 -2.79 14.29 -0.90
CA ARG A 141 -1.75 13.59 -0.12
C ARG A 141 -1.88 12.08 -0.25
N ILE A 142 -3.10 11.56 -0.08
CA ILE A 142 -3.38 10.13 -0.16
C ILE A 142 -3.17 9.63 -1.60
N LEU A 143 -3.62 10.38 -2.59
CA LEU A 143 -3.42 10.07 -4.00
C LEU A 143 -1.93 9.99 -4.36
N ASN A 144 -1.13 10.96 -3.92
CA ASN A 144 0.30 10.97 -4.23
C ASN A 144 1.04 9.84 -3.50
N LEU A 145 0.63 9.44 -2.29
CA LEU A 145 1.16 8.24 -1.64
C LEU A 145 0.89 6.98 -2.47
N ALA A 146 -0.31 6.84 -3.06
CA ALA A 146 -0.63 5.72 -3.94
C ALA A 146 0.19 5.75 -5.24
N ARG A 147 0.42 6.94 -5.81
CA ARG A 147 1.29 7.10 -7.01
C ARG A 147 2.74 6.70 -6.75
N VAL A 148 3.26 6.94 -5.55
CA VAL A 148 4.61 6.48 -5.18
C VAL A 148 4.71 4.96 -5.26
N ILE A 149 3.69 4.21 -4.84
CA ILE A 149 3.68 2.74 -4.97
C ILE A 149 3.74 2.33 -6.43
N ASP A 150 2.96 2.99 -7.29
CA ASP A 150 2.94 2.67 -8.71
C ASP A 150 4.32 2.84 -9.35
N VAL A 151 5.12 3.80 -8.88
CA VAL A 151 6.51 3.99 -9.32
C VAL A 151 7.46 2.97 -8.70
N VAL A 152 7.36 2.74 -7.40
CA VAL A 152 8.32 1.93 -6.62
C VAL A 152 8.18 0.44 -6.90
N TYR A 153 6.96 -0.03 -7.17
CA TYR A 153 6.62 -1.44 -7.31
C TYR A 153 6.08 -1.80 -8.70
N LYS A 154 6.31 -0.96 -9.71
CA LYS A 154 5.77 -1.15 -11.06
C LYS A 154 6.17 -2.48 -11.69
N ASP A 155 7.48 -2.73 -11.65
CA ASP A 155 8.12 -3.83 -12.37
C ASP A 155 8.78 -4.82 -11.40
N GLU A 156 9.29 -4.34 -10.26
CA GLU A 156 9.97 -5.13 -9.24
C GLU A 156 9.92 -4.45 -7.86
N ASP A 157 10.51 -5.08 -6.84
CA ASP A 157 10.66 -4.48 -5.51
C ASP A 157 11.77 -3.41 -5.48
N GLY A 158 11.43 -2.23 -6.00
CA GLY A 158 12.30 -1.06 -6.03
C GLY A 158 12.54 -0.42 -4.65
N ASN A 159 11.78 -0.80 -3.62
CA ASN A 159 11.99 -0.30 -2.26
C ASN A 159 13.16 -1.03 -1.59
N THR A 160 13.13 -2.36 -1.58
CA THR A 160 14.21 -3.18 -1.01
C THR A 160 15.42 -3.21 -1.92
N HIS A 161 15.21 -3.28 -3.24
CA HIS A 161 16.26 -3.40 -4.25
C HIS A 161 16.39 -2.11 -5.08
N ALA A 162 16.54 -0.97 -4.40
CA ALA A 162 16.54 0.36 -5.01
C ALA A 162 17.58 0.62 -6.10
N GLY A 163 18.63 -0.21 -6.17
CA GLY A 163 19.71 -0.06 -7.14
C GLY A 163 19.33 -0.30 -8.60
N ILE A 164 18.12 -0.79 -8.88
CA ILE A 164 17.73 -1.17 -10.24
C ILE A 164 17.00 -0.02 -10.97
N VAL A 165 16.00 0.60 -10.33
CA VAL A 165 15.23 1.70 -10.95
C VAL A 165 15.11 2.93 -10.04
N LEU A 166 14.80 2.73 -8.76
CA LEU A 166 14.47 3.84 -7.86
C LEU A 166 15.64 4.81 -7.65
N LYS A 167 16.87 4.31 -7.61
CA LYS A 167 18.08 5.13 -7.45
C LYS A 167 18.26 6.12 -8.61
N ASP A 168 17.95 5.71 -9.84
CA ASP A 168 18.08 6.57 -11.00
C ASP A 168 17.02 7.68 -11.00
N PHE A 169 15.79 7.37 -10.60
CA PHE A 169 14.76 8.40 -10.38
C PHE A 169 15.16 9.39 -9.30
N VAL A 170 15.72 8.92 -8.18
CA VAL A 170 16.20 9.80 -7.10
C VAL A 170 17.32 10.70 -7.58
N ASN A 171 18.32 10.15 -8.28
CA ASN A 171 19.42 10.93 -8.84
C ASN A 171 18.88 12.00 -9.81
N SER A 172 18.05 11.61 -10.77
CA SER A 172 17.50 12.52 -11.78
C SER A 172 16.62 13.62 -11.19
N MET A 173 15.94 13.39 -10.07
CA MET A 173 15.03 14.38 -9.48
C MET A 173 15.69 15.30 -8.44
N LEU A 174 16.70 14.80 -7.70
CA LEU A 174 17.23 15.47 -6.51
C LEU A 174 18.72 15.79 -6.58
N ILE A 175 19.48 15.13 -7.46
CA ILE A 175 20.95 15.25 -7.54
C ILE A 175 21.36 15.91 -8.85
N ASP A 176 20.85 15.40 -9.97
CA ASP A 176 21.26 15.84 -11.30
C ASP A 176 20.49 17.10 -11.70
N PRO A 177 21.18 18.17 -12.13
CA PRO A 177 20.52 19.36 -12.63
C PRO A 177 19.86 19.08 -13.98
N VAL A 178 18.73 19.73 -14.25
CA VAL A 178 18.10 19.71 -15.59
C VAL A 178 19.07 20.38 -16.57
N PRO A 179 19.47 19.70 -17.67
CA PRO A 179 20.33 20.31 -18.68
C PRO A 179 19.67 21.55 -19.28
N PHE A 180 20.45 22.62 -19.43
CA PHE A 180 20.05 23.86 -20.10
C PHE A 180 20.34 23.80 -21.60
#